data_AF-A0A069A5W4-F1
#
_entry.id   AF-A0A069A5W4-F1
#
_cell.length_a   1.000
_cell.length_b   1.000
_cell.length_c   1.000
_cell.angle_alpha   90.00
_cell.angle_beta   90.00
_cell.angle_gamma   90.00
#
_symmetry.space_group_name_H-M   'P 1'
#
loop_
_entity.id
_entity.type
_entity.pdbx_description
1 polymer ?
#
loop_
_entity_poly.entity_id
_entity_poly.type
_entity_poly.pdbx_seq_one_letter_code
_entity_poly.pdbx_strand_id
1 'polypeptide(L)'
;MSKQQTGIKSTLISEILGISYCIGATLVNKYFFKGSSIEYLPIIIWVLAMGAQWVYNKKYDDLIDEASKCILSRVNDIVIKVLFFSVAIVSIFLVTLDINVSNLNIGMSLLVILFIQSLLKLILFIYFDRKGIYN
;
A
#
# COMPACT_ATOMS: atom_id res chain seq x y z
N MET A 1 -7.97 -4.44 29.93
CA MET A 1 -7.16 -3.87 28.82
C MET A 1 -8.03 -3.83 27.58
N SER A 2 -8.53 -2.65 27.21
CA SER A 2 -9.26 -2.45 25.95
C SER A 2 -8.29 -2.69 24.79
N LYS A 3 -8.66 -3.55 23.84
CA LYS A 3 -7.86 -3.81 22.64
C LYS A 3 -7.85 -2.53 21.82
N GLN A 4 -6.74 -1.81 21.85
CA GLN A 4 -6.48 -0.69 20.96
C GLN A 4 -6.46 -1.23 19.53
N GLN A 5 -7.55 -1.01 18.81
CA GLN A 5 -7.77 -1.53 17.48
C GLN A 5 -7.60 -0.33 16.55
N THR A 6 -6.47 -0.28 15.84
CA THR A 6 -6.14 0.83 14.93
C THR A 6 -7.28 1.08 13.95
N GLY A 7 -7.72 2.33 13.85
CA GLY A 7 -8.77 2.74 12.92
C GLY A 7 -8.50 2.29 11.49
N ILE A 8 -9.55 1.87 10.78
CA ILE A 8 -9.44 1.36 9.41
C ILE A 8 -8.83 2.42 8.47
N LYS A 9 -9.17 3.70 8.66
CA LYS A 9 -8.61 4.82 7.89
C LYS A 9 -7.09 4.94 8.07
N SER A 10 -6.62 4.89 9.32
CA SER A 10 -5.19 4.93 9.63
C SER A 10 -4.46 3.72 9.05
N THR A 11 -5.08 2.54 9.10
CA THR A 11 -4.53 1.31 8.50
C THR A 11 -4.34 1.47 6.99
N LEU A 12 -5.34 1.99 6.27
CA LEU A 12 -5.24 2.25 4.84
C LEU A 12 -4.16 3.29 4.49
N ILE A 13 -4.05 4.37 5.28
CA ILE A 13 -3.00 5.37 5.10
C ILE A 13 -1.62 4.75 5.33
N SER A 14 -1.49 3.86 6.31
CA SER A 14 -0.24 3.17 6.60
C SER A 14 0.19 2.20 5.48
N GLU A 15 -0.76 1.53 4.84
CA GLU A 15 -0.49 0.69 3.67
C GLU A 15 0.11 1.52 2.53
N ILE A 16 -0.47 2.70 2.25
CA ILE A 16 0.03 3.62 1.21
C ILE A 16 1.43 4.14 1.57
N LEU A 17 1.64 4.55 2.83
CA LEU A 17 2.94 5.02 3.31
C LEU A 17 4.01 3.92 3.19
N GLY A 18 3.66 2.67 3.50
CA GLY A 18 4.56 1.54 3.36
C GLY A 18 4.94 1.23 1.92
N ILE A 19 3.96 1.18 1.03
CA ILE A 19 4.24 0.89 -0.38
C ILE A 19 5.00 2.05 -1.03
N SER A 20 4.64 3.30 -0.74
CA SER A 20 5.38 4.47 -1.25
C SER A 20 6.82 4.51 -0.75
N TYR A 21 7.06 4.16 0.51
CA TYR A 21 8.41 4.00 1.04
C TYR A 21 9.19 2.90 0.31
N CYS A 22 8.60 1.73 0.08
CA CYS A 22 9.24 0.65 -0.68
C CYS A 22 9.61 1.09 -2.10
N ILE A 23 8.74 1.83 -2.79
CA ILE A 23 9.03 2.40 -4.11
C ILE A 23 10.21 3.37 -4.01
N GLY A 24 10.15 4.34 -3.08
CA GLY A 24 11.20 5.33 -2.88
C GLY A 24 12.55 4.69 -2.58
N ALA A 25 12.60 3.73 -1.65
CA ALA A 25 13.81 3.00 -1.29
C ALA A 25 14.39 2.22 -2.48
N THR A 26 13.55 1.57 -3.28
CA THR A 26 14.00 0.81 -4.46
C THR A 26 14.55 1.75 -5.54
N LEU A 27 13.91 2.91 -5.77
CA LEU A 27 14.39 3.93 -6.71
C LEU A 27 15.72 4.53 -6.25
N VAL A 28 15.80 4.90 -4.98
CA VAL A 28 16.99 5.50 -4.38
C VAL A 28 18.18 4.53 -4.41
N ASN A 29 17.97 3.24 -4.12
CA ASN A 29 19.00 2.22 -4.27
C ASN A 29 19.42 2.00 -5.73
N LYS A 30 18.48 2.05 -6.69
CA LYS A 30 18.79 1.85 -8.12
C LYS A 30 19.60 3.02 -8.71
N TYR A 31 19.19 4.26 -8.41
CA TYR A 31 19.69 5.46 -9.10
C TYR A 31 20.76 6.23 -8.33
N PHE A 32 20.74 6.21 -6.99
CA PHE A 32 21.60 7.08 -6.16
C PHE A 32 22.67 6.34 -5.37
N PHE A 33 22.42 5.12 -4.85
CA PHE A 33 23.34 4.45 -3.91
C PHE A 33 24.10 3.25 -4.45
N LYS A 34 24.41 3.20 -5.76
CA LYS A 34 25.15 2.07 -6.34
C LYS A 34 26.55 1.94 -5.70
N GLY A 35 26.69 1.12 -4.66
CA GLY A 35 27.96 0.78 -3.99
C GLY A 35 28.40 1.71 -2.84
N SER A 36 27.50 2.40 -2.13
CA SER A 36 27.84 3.33 -1.04
C SER A 36 27.31 2.86 0.32
N SER A 37 28.06 3.13 1.40
CA SER A 37 27.72 2.81 2.81
C SER A 37 26.47 3.52 3.37
N ILE A 38 25.75 4.26 2.52
CA ILE A 38 24.53 5.02 2.83
C ILE A 38 23.26 4.17 2.59
N GLU A 39 23.41 2.90 2.19
CA GLU A 39 22.31 1.92 1.98
C GLU A 39 21.34 1.77 3.18
N TYR A 40 21.75 2.15 4.39
CA TYR A 40 20.92 2.10 5.59
C TYR A 40 20.03 3.33 5.84
N LEU A 41 20.25 4.46 5.13
CA LEU A 41 19.43 5.67 5.29
C LEU A 41 17.92 5.42 5.12
N PRO A 42 17.46 4.65 4.11
CA PRO A 42 16.04 4.32 3.97
C PRO A 42 15.49 3.64 5.22
N ILE A 43 16.22 2.68 5.78
CA ILE A 43 15.79 1.90 6.95
C ILE A 43 15.59 2.83 8.17
N ILE A 44 16.47 3.80 8.36
CA ILE A 44 16.35 4.78 9.46
C ILE A 44 15.11 5.66 9.27
N ILE A 45 14.86 6.14 8.04
CA ILE A 45 13.67 6.93 7.69
C ILE A 45 12.39 6.12 7.95
N TRP A 46 12.40 4.83 7.64
CA TRP A 46 11.26 3.94 7.88
C TRP A 46 10.93 3.77 9.37
N VAL A 47 11.95 3.57 10.20
CA VAL A 47 11.78 3.43 11.66
C VAL A 47 11.17 4.71 12.26
N LEU A 48 11.64 5.89 11.81
CA LEU A 48 11.08 7.17 12.23
C LEU A 48 9.62 7.35 11.79
N ALA A 49 9.29 6.98 10.54
CA ALA A 49 7.92 7.04 10.03
C ALA A 49 6.96 6.13 10.84
N MET A 50 7.39 4.90 11.14
CA MET A 50 6.65 3.96 11.99
C MET A 50 6.42 4.51 13.40
N GLY A 51 7.45 5.11 14.00
CA GLY A 51 7.34 5.76 15.30
C GLY A 51 6.33 6.91 15.31
N ALA A 52 6.37 7.78 14.30
CA ALA A 52 5.42 8.88 14.15
C ALA A 52 3.98 8.37 13.98
N GLN A 53 3.79 7.30 13.19
CA GLN A 53 2.49 6.71 12.95
C GLN A 53 1.92 6.03 14.21
N TRP A 54 2.78 5.40 15.01
CA TRP A 54 2.37 4.81 16.29
C TRP A 54 1.89 5.89 17.28
N VAL A 55 2.60 7.02 17.36
CA VAL A 55 2.18 8.17 18.18
C VAL A 55 0.87 8.76 17.67
N TYR A 56 0.70 8.87 16.35
CA TYR A 56 -0.55 9.32 15.73
C TYR A 56 -1.72 8.38 16.12
N ASN A 57 -1.54 7.07 15.95
CA ASN A 57 -2.56 6.08 16.28
C ASN A 57 -2.95 6.07 17.75
N LYS A 58 -1.99 6.34 18.65
CA LYS A 58 -2.29 6.44 20.08
C LYS A 58 -3.14 7.67 20.42
N LYS A 59 -3.04 8.74 19.63
CA LYS A 59 -3.77 10.00 19.83
C LYS A 59 -5.15 10.00 19.19
N TYR A 60 -5.30 9.30 18.06
CA TYR A 60 -6.55 9.14 17.33
C TYR A 60 -7.05 7.71 17.53
N ASP A 61 -7.66 7.48 18.70
CA ASP A 61 -8.32 6.22 19.06
C ASP A 61 -9.62 6.11 18.25
N ASP A 62 -9.50 5.69 16.98
CA ASP A 62 -10.65 5.48 16.11
C ASP A 62 -11.40 4.23 16.59
N LEU A 63 -12.63 4.39 17.07
CA LEU A 63 -13.53 3.27 17.34
C LEU A 63 -13.82 2.57 16.02
N ILE A 64 -13.44 1.29 15.93
CA ILE A 64 -13.78 0.47 14.77
C ILE A 64 -15.28 0.16 14.82
N ASP A 65 -16.06 0.93 14.05
CA ASP A 65 -17.47 0.67 13.85
C ASP A 65 -17.67 -0.55 12.94
N GLU A 66 -18.70 -1.36 13.23
CA GLU A 66 -19.06 -2.56 12.46
C GLU A 66 -19.35 -2.20 10.98
N ALA A 67 -19.93 -1.02 10.76
CA ALA A 67 -20.15 -0.42 9.45
C ALA A 67 -18.85 -0.24 8.64
N SER A 68 -17.77 0.18 9.29
CA SER A 68 -16.48 0.41 8.65
C SER A 68 -15.81 -0.90 8.20
N LYS A 69 -16.02 -2.00 8.95
CA LYS A 69 -15.57 -3.34 8.56
C LYS A 69 -16.33 -3.86 7.34
N CYS A 70 -17.64 -3.63 7.29
CA CYS A 70 -18.47 -4.03 6.16
C CYS A 70 -18.03 -3.31 4.86
N ILE A 71 -17.82 -1.99 4.94
CA ILE A 71 -17.28 -1.21 3.81
C ILE A 71 -15.92 -1.74 3.38
N LEU A 72 -15.00 -1.98 4.32
CA LEU A 72 -13.67 -2.48 4.01
C LEU A 72 -13.71 -3.83 3.28
N SER A 73 -14.56 -4.76 3.72
CA SER A 73 -14.73 -6.08 3.09
C SER A 73 -15.17 -5.95 1.63
N ARG A 74 -16.18 -5.10 1.37
CA ARG A 74 -16.67 -4.86 0.01
C ARG A 74 -15.61 -4.23 -0.90
N VAL A 75 -14.89 -3.24 -0.38
CA VAL A 75 -13.78 -2.62 -1.11
C VAL A 75 -12.72 -3.67 -1.43
N ASN A 76 -12.39 -4.54 -0.47
CA ASN A 76 -11.40 -5.58 -0.67
C ASN A 76 -11.79 -6.58 -1.77
N ASP A 77 -13.06 -6.98 -1.85
CA ASP A 77 -13.57 -7.83 -2.93
C ASP A 77 -13.40 -7.20 -4.32
N ILE A 78 -13.63 -5.88 -4.43
CA ILE A 78 -13.41 -5.13 -5.68
C ILE A 78 -11.92 -5.08 -6.00
N VAL A 79 -11.10 -4.74 -5.02
CA VAL A 79 -9.64 -4.59 -5.18
C VAL A 79 -8.98 -5.92 -5.58
N ILE A 80 -9.40 -7.06 -5.02
CA ILE A 80 -8.88 -8.38 -5.39
C ILE A 80 -9.18 -8.71 -6.85
N LYS A 81 -10.39 -8.41 -7.33
CA LYS A 81 -10.74 -8.60 -8.74
C LYS A 81 -9.85 -7.76 -9.64
N VAL A 82 -9.69 -6.47 -9.32
CA VAL A 82 -8.80 -5.57 -10.05
C VAL A 82 -7.35 -6.07 -10.01
N LEU A 83 -6.91 -6.61 -8.88
CA LEU A 83 -5.57 -7.18 -8.71
C LEU A 83 -5.33 -8.33 -9.67
N PHE A 84 -6.27 -9.27 -9.72
CA PHE A 84 -6.19 -10.40 -10.63
C PHE A 84 -6.09 -9.95 -12.10
N PHE A 85 -6.93 -9.00 -12.52
CA PHE A 85 -6.87 -8.43 -13.87
C PHE A 85 -5.54 -7.72 -14.14
N SER A 86 -5.03 -6.94 -13.20
CA SER A 86 -3.76 -6.21 -13.38
C SER A 86 -2.56 -7.15 -13.56
N VAL A 87 -2.49 -8.24 -12.80
CA VAL A 87 -1.43 -9.25 -12.93
C VAL A 87 -1.56 -10.01 -14.24
N ALA A 88 -2.78 -10.36 -14.65
CA ALA A 88 -3.03 -11.04 -15.92
C ALA A 88 -2.59 -10.19 -17.12
N ILE A 89 -2.93 -8.89 -17.13
CA ILE A 89 -2.52 -7.96 -18.19
C ILE A 89 -0.99 -7.88 -18.26
N VAL A 90 -0.31 -7.67 -17.13
CA VAL A 90 1.16 -7.59 -17.10
C VAL A 90 1.81 -8.88 -17.57
N SER A 91 1.26 -10.04 -17.19
CA SER A 91 1.75 -11.35 -17.62
C SER A 91 1.62 -11.53 -19.14
N ILE A 92 0.48 -11.15 -19.73
CA ILE A 92 0.28 -11.19 -21.19
C ILE A 92 1.28 -10.26 -21.88
N PHE A 93 1.47 -9.04 -21.38
CA PHE A 93 2.43 -8.10 -21.95
C PHE A 93 3.87 -8.61 -21.94
N LEU A 94 4.28 -9.28 -20.85
CA LEU A 94 5.61 -9.88 -20.75
C LEU A 94 5.83 -10.99 -21.78
N VAL A 95 4.82 -11.84 -22.00
CA VAL A 95 4.90 -12.95 -22.97
C VAL A 95 4.85 -12.42 -24.41
N THR A 96 3.95 -11.49 -24.72
CA THR A 96 3.72 -11.02 -26.09
C THR A 96 4.88 -10.19 -26.64
N LEU A 97 5.55 -9.41 -25.79
CA LEU A 97 6.62 -8.52 -26.25
C LEU A 97 8.01 -9.17 -26.24
N ASP A 98 8.12 -10.45 -25.83
CA ASP A 98 9.37 -11.20 -25.67
C ASP A 98 10.49 -10.37 -24.98
N ILE A 99 10.09 -9.52 -24.04
CA ILE A 99 11.01 -8.61 -23.37
C ILE A 99 11.71 -9.40 -22.29
N ASN A 100 13.02 -9.57 -22.43
CA ASN A 100 13.86 -10.07 -21.36
C ASN A 100 13.99 -8.99 -20.26
N VAL A 101 12.99 -8.91 -19.38
CA VAL A 101 12.93 -7.95 -18.28
C VAL A 101 13.74 -8.48 -17.09
N SER A 102 14.67 -7.68 -16.56
CA SER A 102 15.38 -8.04 -15.33
C SER A 102 14.41 -8.24 -14.15
N ASN A 103 14.72 -9.20 -13.25
CA ASN A 103 13.93 -9.48 -12.05
C ASN A 103 13.64 -8.22 -11.21
N LEU A 104 14.58 -7.27 -11.19
CA LEU A 104 14.44 -6.00 -10.48
C LEU A 104 13.36 -5.09 -11.11
N ASN A 105 13.25 -5.06 -12.43
CA ASN A 105 12.21 -4.30 -13.12
C ASN A 105 10.83 -4.95 -12.95
N ILE A 106 10.75 -6.28 -12.88
CA ILE A 106 9.52 -7.01 -12.53
C ILE A 106 9.09 -6.69 -11.09
N GLY A 107 10.04 -6.64 -10.15
CA GLY A 107 9.75 -6.22 -8.78
C GLY A 107 9.21 -4.78 -8.70
N MET A 108 9.79 -3.86 -9.48
CA MET A 108 9.31 -2.48 -9.57
C MET A 108 7.90 -2.38 -10.16
N SER A 109 7.58 -3.13 -11.21
CA SER A 109 6.22 -3.10 -11.78
C SER A 109 5.18 -3.63 -10.80
N LEU A 110 5.49 -4.69 -10.06
CA LEU A 110 4.62 -5.20 -8.99
C LEU A 110 4.40 -4.17 -7.87
N LEU A 111 5.45 -3.47 -7.45
CA LEU A 111 5.32 -2.40 -6.44
C LEU A 111 4.40 -1.27 -6.92
N VAL A 112 4.48 -0.88 -8.20
CA VAL A 112 3.59 0.14 -8.78
C VAL A 112 2.13 -0.34 -8.81
N ILE A 113 1.89 -1.61 -9.16
CA ILE A 113 0.55 -2.20 -9.14
C ILE A 113 -0.05 -2.16 -7.73
N LEU A 114 0.74 -2.58 -6.73
CA LEU A 114 0.33 -2.53 -5.33
C LEU A 114 0.04 -1.09 -4.87
N PHE A 115 0.81 -0.12 -5.32
CA PHE A 115 0.60 1.29 -4.98
C PHE A 115 -0.73 1.82 -5.54
N ILE A 116 -1.00 1.55 -6.82
CA ILE A 116 -2.28 1.92 -7.47
C ILE A 116 -3.45 1.25 -6.75
N GLN A 117 -3.31 -0.01 -6.35
CA GLN A 117 -4.36 -0.73 -5.61
C GLN A 117 -4.59 -0.16 -4.22
N SER A 118 -3.53 0.20 -3.50
CA SER A 118 -3.65 0.81 -2.18
C SER A 118 -4.36 2.17 -2.24
N LEU A 119 -4.05 2.98 -3.27
CA LEU A 119 -4.79 4.21 -3.56
C LEU A 119 -6.25 3.95 -3.90
N LEU A 120 -6.53 2.98 -4.78
CA LEU A 120 -7.89 2.60 -5.16
C LEU A 120 -8.71 2.15 -3.94
N LYS A 121 -8.10 1.35 -3.05
CA LYS A 121 -8.70 0.88 -1.80
C LYS A 121 -9.08 2.06 -0.90
N LEU A 122 -8.17 3.03 -0.72
CA LEU A 122 -8.45 4.22 0.09
C LEU A 122 -9.54 5.11 -0.53
N ILE A 123 -9.51 5.35 -1.85
CA ILE A 123 -10.51 6.16 -2.55
C ILE A 123 -11.89 5.51 -2.45
N LEU A 124 -11.99 4.21 -2.71
CA LEU A 124 -13.26 3.48 -2.60
C LEU A 124 -13.78 3.46 -1.17
N PHE A 125 -12.90 3.27 -0.19
CA PHE A 125 -13.27 3.32 1.22
C PHE A 125 -13.88 4.67 1.59
N ILE A 126 -13.22 5.78 1.23
CA ILE A 126 -13.74 7.14 1.46
C ILE A 126 -15.06 7.37 0.72
N TYR A 127 -15.19 6.86 -0.50
CA TYR A 127 -16.41 6.99 -1.30
C TYR A 127 -17.62 6.29 -0.66
N PHE A 128 -17.44 5.04 -0.22
CA PHE A 128 -18.51 4.28 0.44
C PHE A 128 -18.83 4.83 1.84
N ASP A 129 -17.82 5.26 2.59
CA ASP A 129 -17.96 5.93 3.89
C ASP A 129 -18.78 7.22 3.76
N ARG A 130 -18.47 8.08 2.77
CA ARG A 130 -19.24 9.32 2.52
C ARG A 130 -20.66 9.07 2.04
N LYS A 131 -20.92 8.00 1.29
CA LYS A 131 -22.27 7.67 0.81
C LYS A 131 -23.11 6.90 1.83
N GLY A 132 -22.53 6.44 2.95
CA GLY A 132 -23.23 5.62 3.94
C GLY A 132 -23.80 4.33 3.34
N ILE A 133 -23.14 3.77 2.32
CA ILE A 133 -23.61 2.53 1.68
C ILE A 133 -23.01 1.37 2.44
N TYR A 134 -23.78 0.88 3.41
CA TYR A 134 -23.42 -0.24 4.29
C TYR A 134 -24.03 -1.58 3.85
N ASN A 135 -24.66 -1.63 2.66
CA ASN A 135 -25.45 -2.77 2.18
C ASN A 135 -24.88 -3.38 0.90
#